data_AF-K5W4V1-F1
#
_entry.id   AF-K5W4V1-F1
#
_cell.length_a   1.000
_cell.length_b   1.000
_cell.length_c   1.000
_cell.angle_alpha   90.00
_cell.angle_beta   90.00
_cell.angle_gamma   90.00
#
_symmetry.space_group_name_H-M   'P 1'
#
loop_
_entity.id
_entity.type
_entity.pdbx_description
1 polymer ?
#
loop_
_entity_poly.entity_id
_entity_poly.type
_entity_poly.pdbx_seq_one_letter_code
_entity_poly.pdbx_strand_id
1 'polypeptide(L)'
;MDHILCDSELAPQLFKLIDDKLQETRKALEDTRNEKDAIQAELLRLQAVQATAGSEGSAQEDLKNTRKMLTNELEMNQRLQGENADLRGLLEGCRTAETEGTSRQDAMDASAGCPGTGCEVRTGSVRT
;
A
#
# COMPACT_ATOMS: atom_id res chain seq x y z
N MET A 1 11.71 -11.96 -9.22
CA MET A 1 10.66 -10.94 -9.45
C MET A 1 11.26 -9.55 -9.69
N ASP A 2 12.59 -9.43 -9.60
CA ASP A 2 13.29 -8.13 -9.58
C ASP A 2 13.42 -7.47 -10.96
N HIS A 3 13.18 -8.20 -12.05
CA HIS A 3 13.30 -7.65 -13.41
C HIS A 3 12.15 -6.71 -13.81
N ILE A 4 10.97 -6.81 -13.18
CA ILE A 4 9.83 -5.94 -13.50
C ILE A 4 10.03 -4.53 -12.93
N LEU A 5 10.71 -4.42 -11.78
CA LEU A 5 11.01 -3.14 -11.14
C LEU A 5 12.17 -2.40 -11.81
N CYS A 6 12.98 -3.09 -12.62
CA CYS A 6 14.05 -2.50 -13.42
C CYS A 6 13.61 -2.10 -14.84
N ASP A 7 12.37 -2.41 -15.23
CA ASP A 7 11.84 -2.05 -16.55
C ASP A 7 11.25 -0.62 -16.50
N SER A 8 11.86 0.28 -17.27
CA SER A 8 11.52 1.71 -17.31
C SER A 8 10.10 2.01 -17.78
N GLU A 9 9.45 1.07 -18.50
CA GLU A 9 8.07 1.24 -18.95
C GLU A 9 7.07 0.56 -18.01
N LEU A 10 7.41 -0.60 -17.46
CA LEU A 10 6.50 -1.38 -16.61
C LEU A 10 6.49 -0.90 -15.15
N ALA A 11 7.62 -0.43 -14.62
CA ALA A 11 7.69 0.02 -13.23
C ALA A 11 6.73 1.19 -12.93
N PRO A 12 6.68 2.29 -13.73
CA PRO A 12 5.74 3.38 -13.48
C PRO A 12 4.27 2.95 -13.56
N GLN A 13 3.94 2.01 -14.45
CA GLN A 13 2.59 1.47 -14.58
C GLN A 13 2.20 0.64 -13.35
N LEU A 14 3.13 -0.16 -12.82
CA LEU A 14 2.93 -0.93 -11.60
C LEU A 14 2.76 -0.03 -10.37
N PHE A 15 3.60 1.01 -10.22
CA PHE A 15 3.48 1.99 -9.14
C PHE A 15 2.13 2.70 -9.18
N LYS A 16 1.72 3.14 -10.37
CA LYS A 16 0.42 3.79 -10.56
C LYS A 16 -0.74 2.86 -10.18
N LEU A 17 -0.69 1.60 -10.62
CA LEU A 17 -1.72 0.62 -10.28
C LEU A 17 -1.82 0.38 -8.76
N ILE A 18 -0.68 0.24 -8.08
CA ILE A 18 -0.65 0.04 -6.63
C ILE A 18 -1.15 1.29 -5.90
N ASP A 19 -0.79 2.50 -6.34
CA ASP A 19 -1.27 3.74 -5.75
C ASP A 19 -2.78 3.94 -5.96
N ASP A 20 -3.29 3.71 -7.18
CA ASP A 20 -4.72 3.77 -7.49
C ASP A 20 -5.51 2.80 -6.57
N LYS A 21 -5.02 1.56 -6.43
CA LYS A 21 -5.62 0.59 -5.50
C LYS A 21 -5.53 1.01 -4.03
N LEU A 22 -4.42 1.61 -3.63
CA LEU A 22 -4.27 2.11 -2.27
C LEU A 22 -5.27 3.23 -1.97
N GLN A 23 -5.51 4.14 -2.92
CA GLN A 23 -6.51 5.19 -2.77
C GLN A 23 -7.94 4.63 -2.72
N GLU A 24 -8.26 3.65 -3.58
CA GLU A 24 -9.56 2.94 -3.54
C GLU A 24 -9.79 2.29 -2.17
N THR A 25 -8.81 1.54 -1.64
CA THR A 25 -8.91 0.88 -0.33
C THR A 25 -9.02 1.90 0.81
N ARG A 26 -8.32 3.05 0.74
CA ARG A 26 -8.44 4.13 1.74
C ARG A 26 -9.85 4.71 1.76
N LYS A 27 -10.42 4.97 0.58
CA LYS A 27 -11.78 5.47 0.47
C LYS A 27 -12.79 4.46 1.03
N ALA A 28 -12.68 3.19 0.65
CA ALA A 28 -13.53 2.14 1.21
C ALA A 28 -13.42 2.05 2.73
N LEU A 29 -12.22 2.23 3.29
CA LEU A 29 -12.00 2.22 4.74
C LEU A 29 -12.71 3.40 5.44
N GLU A 30 -12.73 4.57 4.81
CA GLU A 30 -13.44 5.74 5.31
C GLU A 30 -14.96 5.55 5.23
N ASP A 31 -15.46 5.02 4.12
CA ASP A 31 -16.88 4.70 3.94
C ASP A 31 -17.36 3.68 5.00
N THR A 32 -16.62 2.57 5.19
CA THR A 32 -16.92 1.59 6.25
C THR A 32 -16.86 2.19 7.66
N ARG A 33 -15.95 3.14 7.93
CA ARG A 33 -15.90 3.82 9.24
C ARG A 33 -17.17 4.63 9.48
N ASN A 34 -17.61 5.38 8.48
CA ASN A 34 -18.83 6.16 8.54
C ASN A 34 -20.06 5.27 8.74
N GLU A 35 -20.14 4.15 8.01
CA GLU A 35 -21.22 3.17 8.17
C GLU A 35 -21.22 2.52 9.55
N LYS A 36 -20.05 2.13 10.07
CA LYS A 36 -19.91 1.59 11.43
C LYS A 36 -20.39 2.60 12.49
N ASP A 37 -20.05 3.88 12.35
CA ASP A 37 -20.53 4.93 13.27
C ASP A 37 -22.05 5.11 13.18
N ALA A 38 -22.63 5.07 11.97
CA ALA A 38 -24.08 5.13 11.77
C ALA A 38 -24.82 3.92 12.38
N ILE A 39 -24.30 2.70 12.18
CA ILE A 39 -24.85 1.46 12.76
C ILE A 39 -24.77 1.52 14.29
N GLN A 40 -23.67 2.05 14.84
CA GLN A 40 -23.50 2.18 16.28
C GLN A 40 -24.48 3.20 16.89
N ALA A 41 -24.73 4.32 16.20
CA ALA A 41 -25.75 5.29 16.61
C ALA A 41 -27.16 4.66 16.62
N GLU A 42 -27.51 3.89 15.58
CA GLU A 42 -28.81 3.22 15.50
C GLU A 42 -28.96 2.14 16.58
N LEU A 43 -27.88 1.40 16.88
CA LEU A 43 -27.88 0.43 17.97
C LEU A 43 -28.21 1.08 19.32
N LEU A 44 -27.60 2.23 19.62
CA LEU A 44 -27.87 2.98 20.85
C LEU A 44 -29.31 3.48 20.90
N ARG A 45 -29.85 3.95 19.76
CA ARG A 45 -31.25 4.38 19.65
C ARG A 45 -32.21 3.22 19.94
N LEU A 46 -32.00 2.06 19.33
CA LEU A 46 -32.82 0.86 19.55
C LEU A 46 -32.74 0.36 21.00
N GLN A 47 -31.56 0.42 21.63
CA GLN A 47 -31.40 0.06 23.04
C GLN A 47 -32.19 1.00 23.96
N ALA A 48 -32.18 2.31 23.69
CA ALA A 48 -32.95 3.29 24.45
C ALA A 48 -34.46 3.08 24.30
N VAL A 49 -34.94 2.73 23.09
CA VAL A 49 -36.35 2.39 22.84
C VAL A 49 -36.74 1.12 23.61
N GLN A 50 -35.91 0.08 23.61
CA GLN A 50 -36.17 -1.15 24.35
C GLN A 50 -36.28 -0.90 25.87
N ALA A 51 -35.39 -0.06 26.42
CA ALA A 51 -35.36 0.26 27.85
C ALA A 51 -36.59 1.07 28.31
N THR A 52 -37.20 1.87 27.43
CA THR A 52 -38.34 2.75 27.77
C THR A 52 -39.70 2.11 27.50
N ALA A 53 -39.82 1.24 26.49
CA ALA A 53 -41.10 0.74 26.01
C ALA A 53 -41.43 -0.71 26.43
N GLY A 54 -40.50 -1.45 27.05
CA GLY A 54 -40.74 -2.86 27.39
C GLY A 54 -41.09 -3.71 26.15
N SER A 55 -40.52 -3.38 25.00
CA SER A 55 -40.93 -3.91 23.70
C SER A 55 -40.49 -5.37 23.54
N GLU A 56 -41.46 -6.29 23.57
CA GLU A 56 -41.25 -7.70 23.26
C GLU A 56 -41.24 -7.95 21.74
N GLY A 57 -40.28 -8.74 21.27
CA GLY A 57 -40.24 -9.30 19.90
C GLY A 57 -39.51 -8.45 18.87
N SER A 58 -40.14 -7.39 18.35
CA SER A 58 -39.63 -6.66 17.17
C SER A 58 -38.33 -5.89 17.45
N ALA A 59 -38.28 -5.08 18.51
CA ALA A 59 -37.06 -4.32 18.85
C ALA A 59 -35.86 -5.22 19.20
N GLN A 60 -36.12 -6.43 19.72
CA GLN A 60 -35.08 -7.40 20.04
C GLN A 60 -34.48 -8.04 18.78
N GLU A 61 -35.30 -8.35 17.77
CA GLU A 61 -34.83 -8.85 16.49
C GLU A 61 -34.06 -7.76 15.73
N ASP A 62 -34.55 -6.52 15.76
CA ASP A 62 -33.85 -5.37 15.17
C ASP A 62 -32.47 -5.15 15.81
N LEU A 63 -32.37 -5.18 17.14
CA LEU A 63 -31.09 -5.09 17.86
C LEU A 63 -30.11 -6.21 17.47
N LYS A 64 -30.61 -7.44 17.31
CA LYS A 64 -29.81 -8.58 16.90
C LYS A 64 -29.30 -8.41 15.47
N ASN A 65 -30.15 -7.92 14.57
CA ASN A 65 -29.78 -7.63 13.19
C ASN A 65 -28.75 -6.48 13.10
N THR A 66 -28.96 -5.38 13.83
CA THR A 66 -28.01 -4.27 13.89
C THR A 66 -26.66 -4.69 14.49
N ARG A 67 -26.66 -5.57 15.51
CA ARG A 67 -25.41 -6.17 16.03
C ARG A 67 -24.68 -6.99 14.96
N LYS A 68 -25.41 -7.80 14.19
CA LYS A 68 -24.82 -8.59 13.10
C LYS A 68 -24.22 -7.70 12.02
N MET A 69 -24.92 -6.63 11.64
CA MET A 69 -24.39 -5.64 10.70
C MET A 69 -23.10 -5.00 11.22
N LEU A 70 -23.06 -4.62 12.50
CA LEU A 70 -21.86 -4.06 13.11
C LEU A 70 -20.68 -5.05 13.08
N THR A 71 -20.91 -6.33 13.37
CA THR A 71 -19.88 -7.36 13.27
C THR A 71 -19.34 -7.49 11.85
N ASN A 72 -20.21 -7.53 10.84
CA ASN A 72 -19.79 -7.60 9.44
C ASN A 72 -18.95 -6.38 9.03
N GLU A 73 -19.34 -5.17 9.45
CA GLU A 73 -18.56 -3.96 9.14
C GLU A 73 -17.21 -3.94 9.86
N LEU A 74 -17.11 -4.48 11.08
CA LEU A 74 -15.83 -4.63 11.76
C LEU A 74 -14.89 -5.59 11.02
N GLU A 75 -15.41 -6.72 10.53
CA GLU A 75 -14.64 -7.67 9.72
C GLU A 75 -14.17 -7.03 8.40
N MET A 76 -15.05 -6.28 7.73
CA MET A 76 -14.71 -5.55 6.50
C MET A 76 -13.64 -4.49 6.76
N ASN A 77 -13.78 -3.71 7.84
CA ASN A 77 -12.79 -2.71 8.21
C ASN A 77 -11.42 -3.34 8.47
N GLN A 78 -11.37 -4.47 9.19
CA GLN A 78 -10.13 -5.17 9.48
C GLN A 78 -9.47 -5.72 8.19
N ARG A 79 -10.27 -6.25 7.25
CA ARG A 79 -9.75 -6.71 5.96
C ARG A 79 -9.16 -5.56 5.15
N LEU A 80 -9.88 -4.45 5.02
CA LEU A 80 -9.41 -3.26 4.31
C LEU A 80 -8.15 -2.65 4.95
N GLN A 81 -8.03 -2.68 6.28
CA GLN A 81 -6.80 -2.26 6.95
C GLN A 81 -5.61 -3.14 6.58
N GLY A 82 -5.81 -4.46 6.50
CA GLY A 82 -4.79 -5.41 6.03
C GLY A 82 -4.37 -5.13 4.59
N GLU A 83 -5.33 -5.03 3.67
CA GLU A 83 -5.07 -4.69 2.27
C GLU A 83 -4.32 -3.34 2.14
N ASN A 84 -4.68 -2.34 2.94
CA ASN A 84 -3.98 -1.05 2.96
C ASN A 84 -2.53 -1.18 3.42
N ALA A 85 -2.27 -1.98 4.45
CA ALA A 85 -0.93 -2.22 4.98
C ALA A 85 -0.06 -2.95 3.94
N ASP A 86 -0.60 -3.97 3.27
CA ASP A 86 0.10 -4.72 2.23
C ASP A 86 0.46 -3.83 1.03
N LEU A 87 -0.49 -3.03 0.53
CA LEU A 87 -0.25 -2.10 -0.58
C LEU A 87 0.81 -1.05 -0.23
N ARG A 88 0.80 -0.54 1.01
CA ARG A 88 1.85 0.38 1.48
C ARG A 88 3.21 -0.31 1.56
N GLY A 89 3.26 -1.54 2.06
CA GLY A 89 4.48 -2.34 2.11
C GLY A 89 5.04 -2.61 0.72
N LEU A 90 4.18 -2.89 -0.27
CA LEU A 90 4.59 -3.04 -1.66
C LEU A 90 5.19 -1.75 -2.24
N LEU A 91 4.56 -0.59 -2.02
CA LEU A 91 5.13 0.70 -2.48
C LEU A 91 6.48 0.99 -1.84
N GLU A 92 6.60 0.75 -0.54
CA GLU A 92 7.85 0.97 0.20
C GLU A 92 8.95 0.03 -0.28
N GLY A 93 8.65 -1.26 -0.44
CA GLY A 93 9.57 -2.26 -0.96
C GLY A 93 10.04 -1.96 -2.38
N CYS A 94 9.13 -1.51 -3.25
CA CYS A 94 9.48 -1.12 -4.62
C CYS A 94 10.40 0.12 -4.63
N ARG A 95 10.14 1.11 -3.77
CA ARG A 95 11.00 2.31 -3.65
C ARG A 95 12.39 1.97 -3.10
N THR A 96 12.50 1.06 -2.12
CA THR A 96 13.81 0.64 -1.60
C THR A 96 14.64 -0.11 -2.64
N ALA A 97 14.00 -0.92 -3.48
CA ALA A 97 14.66 -1.63 -4.57
C ALA A 97 15.24 -0.68 -5.64
N GLU A 98 14.55 0.42 -5.95
CA GLU A 98 15.07 1.46 -6.84
C GLU A 98 16.36 2.09 -6.28
N THR A 99 16.39 2.44 -5.00
CA THR A 99 17.56 3.08 -4.37
C THR A 99 18.78 2.16 -4.25
N GLU A 100 18.58 0.86 -4.03
CA GLU A 100 19.68 -0.11 -3.94
C GLU A 100 20.19 -0.55 -5.33
N GLY A 101 19.31 -0.59 -6.33
CA GLY A 101 19.68 -0.86 -7.73
C GLY A 101 20.54 0.24 -8.34
N THR A 102 20.23 1.52 -8.09
CA THR A 102 21.02 2.65 -8.62
C THR A 102 22.42 2.71 -8.01
N SER A 103 22.56 2.45 -6.71
CA SER A 103 23.85 2.47 -6.00
C SER A 103 24.84 1.41 -6.52
N ARG A 104 24.34 0.30 -7.08
CA ARG A 104 25.17 -0.77 -7.65
C ARG A 104 25.67 -0.46 -9.07
N GLN A 105 24.92 0.33 -9.84
CA GLN A 105 25.32 0.80 -11.17
C GLN A 105 26.42 1.88 -11.08
N ASP A 106 26.29 2.83 -10.16
CA ASP A 106 27.28 3.89 -9.96
C ASP A 106 28.64 3.37 -9.44
N ALA A 107 28.62 2.23 -8.71
CA ALA A 107 29.84 1.55 -8.28
C ALA A 107 30.57 0.78 -9.41
N MET A 108 29.87 0.42 -10.50
CA MET A 108 30.47 -0.25 -11.66
C MET A 108 31.10 0.75 -12.64
N ASP A 109 30.52 1.94 -12.82
CA ASP A 109 31.10 3.00 -13.66
C ASP A 109 32.28 3.73 -12.98
N ALA A 110 32.33 3.75 -11.64
CA ALA A 110 33.50 4.25 -10.91
C ALA A 110 34.73 3.31 -10.97
N SER A 111 34.56 2.07 -11.43
CA SER A 111 35.63 1.06 -11.54
C SER A 111 36.38 1.08 -12.88
N ALA A 112 35.90 1.84 -13.88
CA ALA A 112 36.62 2.08 -15.13
C ALA A 112 37.59 3.29 -15.06
N GLY A 113 37.81 3.84 -13.86
CA GLY A 113 38.85 4.83 -13.61
C GLY A 113 40.22 4.16 -13.64
N CYS A 114 40.89 4.20 -14.79
CA CYS A 114 42.32 3.90 -14.91
C CYS A 114 43.11 4.58 -13.79
N PRO A 115 43.77 3.84 -12.87
CA PRO A 115 44.80 4.44 -12.06
C PRO A 115 46.01 4.66 -12.97
N GLY A 116 46.13 5.88 -13.47
CA GLY A 116 47.34 6.31 -14.15
C GLY A 116 48.52 6.20 -13.20
N THR A 117 49.43 5.26 -13.48
CA THR A 117 50.89 5.44 -13.40
C THR A 117 51.59 4.24 -14.04
N GLY A 118 52.32 4.49 -15.13
CA GLY A 118 53.45 3.68 -15.55
C GLY A 118 53.24 2.76 -16.74
N CYS A 119 53.51 3.26 -17.95
CA CYS A 119 54.10 2.46 -19.03
C CYS A 119 54.96 3.37 -19.91
N GLU A 120 56.27 3.20 -19.79
CA GLU A 120 57.29 3.87 -20.59
C GLU A 120 57.36 3.35 -22.04
N VAL A 121 57.69 4.26 -22.95
CA VAL A 121 58.52 4.09 -24.16
C VAL A 121 58.01 3.16 -25.28
N ARG A 122 57.69 3.77 -26.43
CA ARG A 122 58.48 3.64 -27.66
C ARG A 122 58.14 4.73 -28.67
N THR A 123 59.08 5.65 -28.86
CA THR A 123 59.16 6.53 -30.02
C THR A 123 59.29 5.71 -31.29
N GLY A 124 58.46 6.01 -32.30
CA GLY A 124 58.52 5.41 -33.62
C GLY A 124 57.90 6.34 -34.67
N SER A 125 58.70 7.30 -35.11
CA SER A 125 58.50 8.11 -36.32
C SER A 125 58.04 7.30 -37.53
N VAL A 126 57.05 7.77 -38.28
CA VAL A 126 57.18 8.09 -39.72
C VAL A 126 56.22 9.21 -40.09
N ARG A 127 56.78 10.34 -40.55
CA ARG A 127 56.13 11.36 -41.39
C ARG A 127 56.05 10.82 -42.82
N THR A 128 54.86 10.85 -43.42
CA THR A 128 54.40 11.69 -44.56
C THR A 128 53.18 11.03 -45.17
#